data_AF-A0A1W6PZE4-F1
#
_entry.id   AF-A0A1W6PZE4-F1
#
_cell.length_a   1.000
_cell.length_b   1.000
_cell.length_c   1.000
_cell.angle_alpha   90.00
_cell.angle_beta   90.00
_cell.angle_gamma   90.00
#
_symmetry.space_group_name_H-M   'P 1'
#
loop_
_entity.id
_entity.type
_entity.pdbx_description
1 polymer ?
#
loop_
_entity_poly.entity_id
_entity_poly.type
_entity_poly.pdbx_seq_one_letter_code
_entity_poly.pdbx_strand_id
1 'polypeptide(L)'
;MENTREKVAAVIAKLRSSGMTCDLFGGWAEEVLGLREPFAHSDIDMLYRSETFEELDTKLREIPEFEEVPLKRFRHKRAFRFYGTLCEITLVQEREGPFTLFWGDVPFQWDNPLLHGVLVVVGMEPISVVSANNLKRYRDLHKDTQPHRWRDPQSLEPSA
;
A
#
# COMPACT_ATOMS: atom_id res chain seq x y z
N MET A 1 -5.02 -7.12 18.84
CA MET A 1 -5.08 -8.30 17.94
C MET A 1 -3.84 -8.25 17.07
N GLU A 2 -3.02 -9.29 17.06
CA GLU A 2 -1.70 -9.30 16.41
C GLU A 2 -1.81 -9.10 14.89
N ASN A 3 -0.84 -8.42 14.28
CA ASN A 3 -0.74 -8.24 12.84
C ASN A 3 0.17 -9.35 12.30
N THR A 4 -0.41 -10.34 11.62
CA THR A 4 0.29 -11.58 11.23
C THR A 4 0.30 -11.77 9.72
N ARG A 5 1.11 -12.72 9.24
CA ARG A 5 1.14 -13.09 7.81
C ARG A 5 -0.22 -13.60 7.32
N GLU A 6 -0.99 -14.27 8.17
CA GLU A 6 -2.35 -14.74 7.86
C GLU A 6 -3.30 -13.57 7.65
N LYS A 7 -3.14 -12.46 8.40
CA LYS A 7 -3.92 -11.24 8.17
C LYS A 7 -3.53 -10.53 6.88
N VAL A 8 -2.23 -10.47 6.57
CA VAL A 8 -1.76 -9.97 5.27
C VAL A 8 -2.37 -10.77 4.12
N ALA A 9 -2.35 -12.09 4.23
CA ALA A 9 -2.98 -12.98 3.25
C ALA A 9 -4.48 -12.72 3.14
N ALA A 10 -5.19 -12.63 4.27
CA ALA A 10 -6.63 -12.42 4.30
C ALA A 10 -7.07 -11.08 3.69
N VAL A 11 -6.37 -9.97 3.99
CA VAL A 11 -6.74 -8.66 3.42
C VAL A 11 -6.47 -8.63 1.91
N ILE A 12 -5.35 -9.19 1.45
CA ILE A 12 -5.02 -9.24 0.02
C ILE A 12 -5.98 -10.17 -0.73
N ALA A 13 -6.33 -11.32 -0.15
CA ALA A 13 -7.36 -12.20 -0.72
C ALA A 13 -8.72 -11.51 -0.81
N LYS A 14 -9.12 -10.76 0.23
CA LYS A 14 -10.38 -10.01 0.24
C LYS A 14 -10.39 -8.93 -0.85
N LEU A 15 -9.32 -8.12 -0.95
CA LEU A 15 -9.15 -7.13 -2.03
C LEU A 15 -9.21 -7.79 -3.40
N ARG A 16 -8.49 -8.89 -3.61
CA ARG A 16 -8.49 -9.62 -4.89
C ARG A 16 -9.89 -10.14 -5.25
N SER A 17 -10.59 -10.73 -4.28
CA SER A 17 -11.95 -11.24 -4.48
C SER A 17 -12.97 -10.14 -4.80
N SER A 18 -12.68 -8.89 -4.43
CA SER A 18 -13.50 -7.73 -4.77
C SER A 18 -13.09 -7.02 -6.07
N GLY A 19 -12.14 -7.60 -6.82
CA GLY A 19 -11.63 -7.07 -8.09
C GLY A 19 -10.37 -6.21 -7.95
N MET A 20 -9.85 -6.02 -6.73
CA MET A 20 -8.71 -5.14 -6.46
C MET A 20 -7.41 -5.92 -6.32
N THR A 21 -6.49 -5.68 -7.25
CA THR A 21 -5.13 -6.23 -7.16
C THR A 21 -4.22 -5.21 -6.50
N CYS A 22 -3.72 -5.55 -5.31
CA CYS A 22 -2.75 -4.76 -4.58
C CYS A 22 -1.45 -5.57 -4.39
N ASP A 23 -0.31 -4.88 -4.51
CA ASP A 23 1.01 -5.46 -4.38
C ASP A 23 1.55 -5.17 -2.97
N LEU A 24 2.07 -6.19 -2.27
CA LEU A 24 2.56 -6.04 -0.89
C LEU A 24 3.80 -5.13 -0.84
N PHE A 25 3.80 -4.20 0.11
CA PHE A 25 4.83 -3.18 0.27
C PHE A 25 5.28 -3.02 1.74
N GLY A 26 6.20 -2.10 1.99
CA GLY A 26 6.63 -1.71 3.34
C GLY A 26 7.37 -2.81 4.11
N GLY A 27 7.23 -2.79 5.43
CA GLY A 27 7.95 -3.71 6.33
C GLY A 27 7.60 -5.18 6.08
N TRP A 28 6.35 -5.48 5.73
CA TRP A 28 5.92 -6.83 5.38
C TRP A 28 6.60 -7.35 4.12
N ALA A 29 6.68 -6.52 3.06
CA ALA A 29 7.37 -6.89 1.83
C ALA A 29 8.86 -7.18 2.07
N GLU A 30 9.52 -6.36 2.89
CA GLU A 30 10.93 -6.58 3.26
C GLU A 30 11.13 -7.90 4.01
N GLU A 31 10.23 -8.24 4.94
CA GLU A 31 10.31 -9.48 5.71
C GLU A 31 10.11 -10.71 4.83
N VAL A 32 9.09 -10.72 3.96
CA VAL A 32 8.80 -11.90 3.11
C VAL A 32 9.85 -12.12 2.02
N LEU A 33 10.60 -11.07 1.65
CA LEU A 33 11.75 -11.16 0.75
C LEU A 33 13.08 -11.45 1.48
N GLY A 34 13.07 -11.61 2.81
CA GLY A 34 14.27 -11.87 3.60
C GLY A 34 15.25 -10.70 3.67
N LEU A 35 14.79 -9.48 3.43
CA LEU A 35 15.61 -8.25 3.52
C LEU A 35 15.75 -7.74 4.95
N ARG A 36 14.93 -8.26 5.88
CA ARG A 36 14.97 -7.98 7.32
C ARG A 36 14.46 -9.16 8.13
N GLU A 37 14.87 -9.21 9.39
CA GLU A 37 14.29 -10.12 10.38
C GLU A 37 12.83 -9.78 10.69
N PRO A 38 12.02 -10.77 11.08
CA PRO A 38 10.64 -10.56 11.52
C PRO A 38 10.53 -9.51 12.63
N PHE A 39 9.52 -8.66 12.53
CA PHE A 39 9.27 -7.59 13.50
C PHE A 39 7.78 -7.37 13.73
N ALA A 40 7.43 -6.71 14.83
CA ALA A 40 6.04 -6.32 15.08
C ALA A 40 5.63 -5.18 14.13
N HIS A 41 4.75 -5.47 13.18
CA HIS A 41 4.21 -4.48 12.24
C HIS A 41 2.92 -3.86 12.76
N SER A 42 2.81 -2.53 12.75
CA SER A 42 1.60 -1.80 13.18
C SER A 42 0.47 -1.81 12.14
N ASP A 43 0.83 -2.03 10.89
CA ASP A 43 0.02 -1.81 9.70
C ASP A 43 0.42 -2.75 8.56
N ILE A 44 -0.34 -2.71 7.47
CA ILE A 44 -0.10 -3.43 6.22
C ILE A 44 -0.05 -2.39 5.10
N ASP A 45 1.12 -2.21 4.51
CA ASP A 45 1.32 -1.31 3.37
C ASP A 45 1.18 -2.07 2.05
N MET A 46 0.50 -1.45 1.10
CA MET A 46 0.29 -2.00 -0.24
C MET A 46 0.40 -0.92 -1.31
N LEU A 47 0.76 -1.32 -2.53
CA LEU A 47 0.66 -0.48 -3.73
C LEU A 47 -0.58 -0.89 -4.54
N TYR A 48 -1.31 0.10 -5.04
CA TYR A 48 -2.42 -0.10 -5.96
C TYR A 48 -2.09 0.53 -7.29
N ARG A 49 -1.99 -0.29 -8.34
CA ARG A 49 -1.66 0.14 -9.69
C ARG A 49 -2.94 0.54 -10.43
N SER A 50 -3.15 1.84 -10.58
CA SER A 50 -4.33 2.42 -11.23
C SER A 50 -4.08 3.87 -11.59
N GLU A 51 -4.89 4.42 -12.49
CA GLU A 51 -4.87 5.86 -12.79
C GLU A 51 -5.45 6.70 -11.65
N THR A 52 -6.48 6.19 -10.96
CA THR A 52 -7.18 6.88 -9.88
C THR A 52 -7.60 5.92 -8.76
N PHE A 53 -8.12 6.48 -7.66
CA PHE A 53 -8.71 5.72 -6.56
C PHE A 53 -10.21 5.44 -6.71
N GLU A 54 -10.87 5.81 -7.81
CA GLU A 54 -12.34 5.77 -7.91
C GLU A 54 -12.92 4.38 -7.60
N GLU A 55 -12.30 3.33 -8.14
CA GLU A 55 -12.72 1.95 -7.87
C GLU A 55 -12.47 1.54 -6.41
N LEU A 56 -11.30 1.87 -5.87
CA LEU A 56 -10.98 1.60 -4.46
C LEU A 56 -11.93 2.35 -3.52
N ASP A 57 -12.21 3.62 -3.78
CA ASP A 57 -13.14 4.45 -3.00
C ASP A 57 -14.55 3.86 -3.02
N THR A 58 -14.96 3.28 -4.13
CA THR A 58 -16.23 2.55 -4.23
C THR A 58 -16.20 1.28 -3.36
N LYS A 59 -15.13 0.47 -3.45
CA LYS A 59 -14.99 -0.75 -2.65
C LYS A 59 -14.88 -0.51 -1.16
N LEU A 60 -14.22 0.57 -0.73
CA LEU A 60 -14.17 0.96 0.67
C LEU A 60 -15.55 1.30 1.26
N ARG A 61 -16.51 1.73 0.44
CA ARG A 61 -17.89 1.98 0.87
C ARG A 61 -18.78 0.74 0.81
N GLU A 62 -18.57 -0.12 -0.18
CA GLU A 62 -19.42 -1.29 -0.43
C GLU A 62 -19.10 -2.49 0.45
N ILE A 63 -17.85 -2.62 0.92
CA ILE A 63 -17.37 -3.80 1.65
C ILE A 63 -17.46 -3.54 3.17
N PRO A 64 -18.38 -4.21 3.90
CA PRO A 64 -18.60 -3.93 5.32
C PRO A 64 -17.38 -4.18 6.21
N GLU A 65 -16.47 -5.07 5.80
CA GLU A 65 -15.25 -5.36 6.54
C GLU A 65 -14.16 -4.28 6.40
N PHE A 66 -14.35 -3.31 5.50
CA PHE A 66 -13.43 -2.22 5.27
C PHE A 66 -13.94 -0.96 5.95
N GLU A 67 -13.29 -0.59 7.05
CA GLU A 67 -13.59 0.65 7.77
C GLU A 67 -12.62 1.74 7.30
N GLU A 68 -13.03 2.62 6.39
CA GLU A 68 -12.16 3.73 5.94
C GLU A 68 -11.64 4.55 7.13
N VAL A 69 -10.40 5.04 7.02
CA VAL A 69 -9.78 5.97 7.98
C VAL A 69 -9.68 7.35 7.31
N PRO A 70 -10.69 8.24 7.44
CA PRO A 70 -10.72 9.53 6.74
C PRO A 70 -9.51 10.42 7.00
N LEU A 71 -8.97 10.38 8.23
CA LEU A 71 -7.78 11.15 8.62
C LEU A 71 -6.47 10.67 7.96
N LYS A 72 -6.55 9.64 7.11
CA LYS A 72 -5.43 9.10 6.33
C LYS A 72 -5.74 9.05 4.83
N ARG A 73 -6.70 9.87 4.39
CA ARG A 73 -7.06 10.06 2.98
C ARG A 73 -6.22 11.20 2.40
N PHE A 74 -5.31 10.87 1.50
CA PHE A 74 -4.41 11.82 0.82
C PHE A 74 -4.43 11.58 -0.68
N ARG A 75 -4.01 12.54 -1.51
CA ARG A 75 -4.02 12.38 -2.98
C ARG A 75 -3.37 11.09 -3.51
N HIS A 76 -2.34 10.63 -2.82
CA HIS A 76 -1.55 9.46 -3.19
C HIS A 76 -1.88 8.21 -2.36
N LYS A 77 -2.80 8.31 -1.39
CA LYS A 77 -3.00 7.25 -0.38
C LYS A 77 -4.43 7.13 0.11
N ARG A 78 -4.84 5.89 0.37
CA ARG A 78 -6.03 5.54 1.15
C ARG A 78 -5.63 4.69 2.34
N ALA A 79 -6.45 4.71 3.38
CA ALA A 79 -6.29 3.81 4.49
C ALA A 79 -7.64 3.33 5.01
N PHE A 80 -7.68 2.10 5.48
CA PHE A 80 -8.84 1.48 6.07
C PHE A 80 -8.41 0.50 7.16
N ARG A 81 -9.34 0.06 8.01
CA ARG A 81 -9.12 -1.05 8.93
C ARG A 81 -9.80 -2.29 8.39
N PHE A 82 -9.09 -3.41 8.45
CA PHE A 82 -9.63 -4.73 8.21
C PHE A 82 -9.53 -5.52 9.52
N TYR A 83 -10.68 -5.79 10.15
CA TYR A 83 -10.75 -6.39 11.49
C TYR A 83 -9.80 -5.73 12.51
N GLY A 84 -9.79 -4.39 12.51
CA GLY A 84 -8.96 -3.56 13.40
C GLY A 84 -7.51 -3.33 12.95
N THR A 85 -6.97 -4.13 12.02
CA THR A 85 -5.62 -3.92 11.46
C THR A 85 -5.64 -2.79 10.44
N LEU A 86 -4.78 -1.80 10.62
CA LEU A 86 -4.63 -0.68 9.68
C LEU A 86 -3.99 -1.17 8.38
N CYS A 87 -4.64 -0.87 7.27
CA CYS A 87 -4.18 -1.16 5.91
C CYS A 87 -4.03 0.17 5.17
N GLU A 88 -2.88 0.38 4.55
CA GLU A 88 -2.55 1.60 3.82
C GLU A 88 -2.25 1.24 2.36
N ILE A 89 -2.88 1.96 1.43
CA ILE A 89 -2.72 1.73 -0.01
C ILE A 89 -2.16 3.01 -0.64
N THR A 90 -1.01 2.90 -1.29
CA THR A 90 -0.42 3.97 -2.09
C THR A 90 -0.73 3.78 -3.58
N LEU A 91 -1.16 4.84 -4.26
CA LEU A 91 -1.43 4.81 -5.70
C LEU A 91 -0.11 4.80 -6.48
N VAL A 92 -0.02 3.89 -7.45
CA VAL A 92 1.03 3.88 -8.46
C VAL A 92 0.35 3.98 -9.83
N GLN A 93 0.72 5.00 -10.59
CA GLN A 93 0.26 5.23 -11.95
C GLN A 93 1.34 4.75 -12.92
N GLU A 94 0.96 4.40 -14.14
CA GLU A 94 1.90 4.07 -15.21
C GLU A 94 2.06 5.29 -16.14
N ARG A 95 3.29 5.78 -16.32
CA ARG A 95 3.60 6.87 -17.26
C ARG A 95 4.76 6.49 -18.18
N GLU A 96 5.93 7.12 -18.03
CA GLU A 96 7.20 6.67 -18.61
C GLU A 96 7.82 5.51 -17.79
N GLY A 97 7.12 5.11 -16.73
CA GLY A 97 7.42 4.05 -15.77
C GLY A 97 6.46 4.14 -14.58
N PRO A 98 6.58 3.21 -13.62
CA PRO A 98 5.77 3.22 -12.40
C PRO A 98 6.06 4.47 -11.56
N PHE A 99 5.00 5.19 -11.19
CA PHE A 99 5.09 6.53 -10.63
C PHE A 99 4.08 6.78 -9.51
N THR A 100 4.48 7.49 -8.47
CA THR A 100 3.57 8.02 -7.44
C THR A 100 3.75 9.52 -7.30
N LEU A 101 2.65 10.27 -7.36
CA LEU A 101 2.63 11.71 -7.06
C LEU A 101 2.23 11.94 -5.60
N PHE A 102 3.20 11.84 -4.69
CA PHE A 102 2.99 12.09 -3.27
C PHE A 102 2.38 13.47 -3.04
N TRP A 103 1.36 13.54 -2.19
CA TRP A 103 0.58 14.74 -1.85
C TRP A 103 -0.05 15.49 -3.04
N GLY A 104 0.05 14.96 -4.27
CA GLY A 104 -0.40 15.62 -5.49
C GLY A 104 0.60 16.58 -6.13
N ASP A 105 1.81 16.72 -5.58
CA ASP A 105 2.84 17.66 -6.08
C ASP A 105 4.28 17.16 -5.93
N VAL A 106 4.54 16.08 -5.18
CA VAL A 106 5.88 15.52 -4.96
C VAL A 106 6.06 14.24 -5.79
N PRO A 107 6.80 14.29 -6.91
CA PRO A 107 6.98 13.13 -7.79
C PRO A 107 7.92 12.09 -7.17
N PHE A 108 7.57 10.81 -7.30
CA PHE A 108 8.43 9.69 -6.98
C PHE A 108 8.39 8.66 -8.13
N GLN A 109 9.55 8.45 -8.74
CA GLN A 109 9.73 7.43 -9.78
C GLN A 109 10.23 6.13 -9.15
N TRP A 110 9.48 5.06 -9.37
CA TRP A 110 9.88 3.71 -9.02
C TRP A 110 10.81 3.13 -10.10
N ASP A 111 11.69 2.21 -9.73
CA ASP A 111 12.49 1.46 -10.68
C ASP A 111 11.61 0.44 -11.43
N ASN A 112 11.96 0.16 -12.69
CA ASN A 112 11.32 -0.89 -13.50
C ASN A 112 12.25 -2.13 -13.57
N PRO A 113 11.81 -3.33 -13.16
CA PRO A 113 10.45 -3.70 -12.74
C PRO A 113 10.06 -3.23 -11.33
N LEU A 114 8.79 -2.82 -11.20
CA LEU A 114 8.20 -2.46 -9.90
C LEU A 114 8.21 -3.64 -8.93
N LEU A 115 7.83 -4.81 -9.43
CA LEU A 115 7.56 -6.01 -8.64
C LEU A 115 8.73 -6.98 -8.63
N HIS A 116 8.77 -7.79 -7.59
CA HIS A 116 9.55 -9.02 -7.57
C HIS A 116 9.05 -9.95 -8.69
N GLY A 117 9.97 -10.63 -9.37
CA GLY A 117 9.66 -11.37 -10.60
C GLY A 117 8.78 -12.61 -10.41
N VAL A 118 8.51 -13.02 -9.17
CA VAL A 118 7.65 -14.16 -8.83
C VAL A 118 6.70 -13.81 -7.69
N LEU A 119 5.56 -14.50 -7.62
CA LEU A 119 4.65 -14.40 -6.48
C LEU A 119 5.30 -15.06 -5.26
N VAL A 120 5.12 -14.45 -4.09
CA VAL A 120 5.59 -14.96 -2.81
C VAL A 120 4.40 -15.50 -2.03
N VAL A 121 4.53 -16.70 -1.46
CA VAL A 121 3.48 -17.28 -0.62
C VAL A 121 3.54 -16.64 0.76
N VAL A 122 2.49 -15.91 1.14
CA VAL A 122 2.32 -15.31 2.45
C VAL A 122 1.07 -15.90 3.09
N GLY A 123 1.22 -16.59 4.21
CA GLY A 123 0.16 -17.46 4.73
C GLY A 123 -0.14 -18.58 3.73
N MET A 124 -1.33 -18.55 3.12
CA MET A 124 -1.75 -19.50 2.08
C MET A 124 -1.98 -18.84 0.72
N GLU A 125 -1.68 -17.55 0.58
CA GLU A 125 -1.98 -16.77 -0.62
C GLU A 125 -0.71 -16.49 -1.43
N PRO A 126 -0.73 -16.68 -2.77
CA PRO A 126 0.33 -16.17 -3.62
C PRO A 126 0.14 -14.66 -3.80
N ILE A 127 1.14 -13.87 -3.44
CA ILE A 127 1.05 -12.40 -3.38
C ILE A 127 2.17 -11.79 -4.21
N SER A 128 1.83 -10.79 -5.03
CA SER A 128 2.82 -9.95 -5.70
C SER A 128 3.46 -9.01 -4.67
N VAL A 129 4.79 -8.90 -4.71
CA VAL A 129 5.56 -8.11 -3.74
C VAL A 129 6.39 -7.09 -4.49
N VAL A 130 6.52 -5.87 -3.96
CA VAL A 130 7.39 -4.83 -4.51
C VAL A 130 8.84 -5.31 -4.51
N SER A 131 9.60 -5.01 -5.56
CA SER A 131 10.97 -5.49 -5.73
C SER A 131 11.91 -4.98 -4.63
N ALA A 132 12.94 -5.77 -4.30
CA ALA A 132 13.93 -5.38 -3.30
C ALA A 132 14.61 -4.03 -3.60
N ASN A 133 14.86 -3.75 -4.89
CA ASN A 133 15.40 -2.46 -5.34
C ASN A 133 14.45 -1.31 -5.01
N ASN A 134 13.15 -1.47 -5.28
CA ASN A 134 12.15 -0.45 -4.99
C ASN A 134 11.90 -0.23 -3.50
N LEU A 135 11.91 -1.31 -2.70
CA LEU A 135 11.84 -1.20 -1.24
C LEU A 135 13.02 -0.39 -0.69
N LYS A 136 14.24 -0.71 -1.15
CA LYS A 136 15.44 0.03 -0.77
C LYS A 136 15.38 1.48 -1.23
N ARG A 137 15.01 1.72 -2.49
CA ARG A 137 14.88 3.05 -3.09
C ARG A 137 13.91 3.92 -2.31
N TYR A 138 12.72 3.40 -2.01
CA TYR A 138 11.73 4.13 -1.22
C TYR A 138 12.26 4.48 0.16
N ARG A 139 12.93 3.55 0.84
CA ARG A 139 13.55 3.80 2.14
C ARG A 139 14.61 4.90 2.08
N ASP A 140 15.51 4.84 1.09
CA ASP A 140 16.60 5.80 0.93
C ASP A 140 16.07 7.21 0.63
N LEU A 141 14.99 7.30 -0.16
CA LEU A 141 14.38 8.55 -0.61
C LEU A 141 13.13 8.93 0.19
N HIS A 142 12.81 8.24 1.29
CA HIS A 142 11.58 8.44 2.04
C HIS A 142 11.45 9.89 2.53
N LYS A 143 12.55 10.54 2.91
CA LYS A 143 12.48 11.95 3.36
C LYS A 143 12.04 12.89 2.23
N ASP A 144 12.39 12.56 0.99
CA ASP A 144 12.10 13.36 -0.19
C ASP A 144 10.62 13.25 -0.59
N THR A 145 9.94 12.19 -0.15
CA THR A 145 8.47 12.08 -0.26
C THR A 145 7.73 13.01 0.70
N GLN A 146 8.42 13.85 1.48
CA GLN A 146 7.83 14.82 2.43
C GLN A 146 6.80 14.21 3.40
N PRO A 147 7.14 13.11 4.11
CA PRO A 147 6.20 12.36 4.93
C PRO A 147 5.54 13.22 6.01
N HIS A 148 6.23 14.24 6.54
CA HIS A 148 5.72 15.13 7.59
C HIS A 148 4.38 15.80 7.26
N ARG A 149 4.02 15.91 5.96
CA ARG A 149 2.74 16.45 5.50
C ARG A 149 1.52 15.65 5.94
N TRP A 150 1.67 14.42 6.45
CA TRP A 150 0.56 13.70 7.09
C TRP A 150 -0.06 14.47 8.27
N ARG A 151 0.69 15.40 8.87
CA ARG A 151 0.23 16.27 9.97
C ARG A 151 -0.45 17.55 9.49
N ASP A 152 -0.36 17.87 8.20
CA ASP A 152 -0.93 19.07 7.63
C ASP A 152 -2.38 18.80 7.19
N PRO A 153 -3.38 19.46 7.82
CA PRO A 153 -4.78 19.32 7.43
C PRO A 153 -5.05 19.68 5.96
N GLN A 154 -4.24 20.54 5.34
CA GLN A 154 -4.39 20.91 3.92
C GLN A 154 -4.03 19.78 2.96
N SER A 155 -3.29 18.77 3.45
CA SER A 155 -2.94 17.59 2.65
C SER A 155 -4.06 16.55 2.59
N LEU A 156 -5.08 16.66 3.45
CA LEU A 156 -6.21 15.73 3.49
C LEU A 156 -7.14 15.94 2.30
N GLU A 157 -7.59 14.82 1.74
CA GLU A 157 -8.66 14.80 0.75
C GLU A 157 -10.01 14.56 1.46
N PRO A 158 -11.10 15.21 1.02
CA PRO A 158 -12.42 14.96 1.59
C PRO A 158 -12.85 13.51 1.32
N SER A 159 -13.57 12.92 2.28
CA SER A 159 -14.28 11.66 2.05
C SER A 159 -15.32 11.85 0.94
N ALA A 160 -15.43 10.87 0.05
CA ALA A 160 -16.29 10.88 -1.13
C ALA A 160 -17.69 10.31 -0.87
#